data_AF-A0A482URP1-F1
#
_entry.id   AF-A0A482URP1-F1
#
_cell.length_a   1.000
_cell.length_b   1.000
_cell.length_c   1.000
_cell.angle_alpha   90.00
_cell.angle_beta   90.00
_cell.angle_gamma   90.00
#
_symmetry.space_group_name_H-M   'P 1'
#
loop_
_entity.id
_entity.type
_entity.pdbx_description
1 polymer ?
#
loop_
_entity_poly.entity_id
_entity_poly.type
_entity_poly.pdbx_seq_one_letter_code
_entity_poly.pdbx_strand_id
1 'polypeptide(L)'
;MSKQEREPLHAGLFPEAAGPTSRPPVFHKEVVFISSRVHAGEVPAQHTFKGMLSAYTTTTHHTPYIIHHTSFTIHTLGILNLLLDPHDPIAHTLRSHYLFKLVPMLNPDGVYRGHFRMDQYGQNLNRYYTVPSPSLQPSIFAAKSLLDYYASTHQLSVYMDFHAHASKRGCFIYGNILEHIDDQVQNQLYCKYIALNTPHFDYEGCLFSKEHMFRIDPGDQAKG
;
A
#
# COMPACT_ATOMS: atom_id res chain seq x y z
N MET A 1 24.56 -3.02 -26.92
CA MET A 1 23.66 -3.12 -25.75
C MET A 1 22.23 -3.04 -26.27
N SER A 2 21.33 -3.95 -25.89
CA SER A 2 19.91 -3.78 -26.19
C SER A 2 19.34 -2.58 -25.42
N LYS A 3 18.37 -1.87 -25.99
CA LYS A 3 17.61 -0.87 -25.22
C LYS A 3 16.67 -1.64 -24.29
N GLN A 4 16.97 -1.60 -22.99
CA GLN A 4 16.12 -2.17 -21.95
C GLN A 4 14.76 -1.44 -21.95
N GLU A 5 13.68 -2.20 -22.08
CA GLU A 5 12.30 -1.71 -22.15
C GLU A 5 11.93 -0.78 -20.97
N ARG A 6 11.03 0.17 -21.20
CA ARG A 6 10.59 1.18 -20.23
C ARG A 6 9.09 1.10 -19.97
N GLU A 7 8.69 1.33 -18.73
CA GLU A 7 7.28 1.30 -18.33
C GLU A 7 6.47 2.33 -19.14
N PRO A 8 5.23 1.99 -19.55
CA PRO A 8 4.43 2.85 -20.41
C PRO A 8 4.11 4.20 -19.76
N LEU A 9 3.72 5.17 -20.60
CA LEU A 9 3.10 6.40 -20.14
C LEU A 9 1.59 6.15 -19.94
N HIS A 10 1.07 6.57 -18.79
CA HIS A 10 -0.36 6.50 -18.48
C HIS A 10 -0.95 7.90 -18.64
N ALA A 11 -2.11 8.00 -19.30
CA ALA A 11 -2.74 9.30 -19.58
C ALA A 11 -2.99 10.08 -18.27
N GLY A 12 -2.58 11.35 -18.24
CA GLY A 12 -2.69 12.21 -17.06
C GLY A 12 -1.66 11.98 -15.95
N LEU A 13 -0.77 10.97 -16.06
CA LEU A 13 0.29 10.74 -15.08
C LEU A 13 1.67 11.12 -15.64
N PHE A 14 2.57 11.55 -14.74
CA PHE A 14 3.98 11.86 -15.05
C PHE A 14 4.16 12.83 -16.25
N PRO A 15 3.58 14.05 -16.23
CA PRO A 15 3.67 15.01 -17.35
C PRO A 15 5.13 15.36 -17.71
N GLU A 16 6.03 15.39 -16.71
CA GLU A 16 7.47 15.60 -16.89
C GLU A 16 8.18 14.47 -17.67
N ALA A 17 7.58 13.28 -17.76
CA ALA A 17 8.19 12.06 -18.30
C ALA A 17 8.01 11.90 -19.82
N ALA A 18 8.08 13.00 -20.58
CA ALA A 18 7.90 12.99 -22.04
C ALA A 18 9.05 12.30 -22.81
N GLY A 19 10.22 12.09 -22.19
CA GLY A 19 11.42 11.56 -22.85
C GLY A 19 11.46 10.02 -22.93
N PRO A 20 12.01 9.41 -23.99
CA PRO A 20 12.02 7.95 -24.22
C PRO A 20 12.88 7.14 -23.22
N THR A 21 13.61 7.81 -22.31
CA THR A 21 14.41 7.23 -21.23
C THR A 21 13.92 7.59 -19.83
N SER A 22 12.89 8.45 -19.72
CA SER A 22 12.45 9.06 -18.46
C SER A 22 11.65 8.13 -17.55
N ARG A 23 11.02 7.10 -18.13
CA ARG A 23 10.25 6.09 -17.39
C ARG A 23 11.17 5.00 -16.82
N PRO A 24 10.80 4.36 -15.69
CA PRO A 24 11.58 3.26 -15.12
C PRO A 24 11.73 2.09 -16.10
N PRO A 25 12.74 1.22 -15.95
CA PRO A 25 12.81 -0.03 -16.69
C PRO A 25 11.64 -0.96 -16.38
N VAL A 26 11.21 -1.74 -17.37
CA VAL A 26 10.31 -2.87 -17.14
C VAL A 26 11.06 -3.99 -16.40
N PHE A 27 10.38 -4.60 -15.42
CA PHE A 27 10.79 -5.84 -14.79
C PHE A 27 9.60 -6.79 -14.80
N HIS A 28 9.76 -7.98 -15.40
CA HIS A 28 8.72 -9.01 -15.43
C HIS A 28 8.67 -9.74 -14.07
N LYS A 29 8.08 -9.08 -13.08
CA LYS A 29 7.93 -9.53 -11.69
C LYS A 29 6.53 -9.21 -11.19
N GLU A 30 6.14 -9.90 -10.13
CA GLU A 30 4.98 -9.52 -9.32
C GLU A 30 5.23 -8.20 -8.60
N VAL A 31 4.19 -7.37 -8.51
CA VAL A 31 4.23 -6.03 -7.95
C VAL A 31 3.64 -6.03 -6.55
N VAL A 32 4.44 -5.54 -5.60
CA VAL A 32 3.97 -5.19 -4.25
C VAL A 32 3.86 -3.68 -4.21
N PHE A 33 2.62 -3.19 -4.28
CA PHE A 33 2.30 -1.76 -4.23
C PHE A 33 2.04 -1.35 -2.78
N ILE A 34 2.70 -0.29 -2.33
CA ILE A 34 2.61 0.19 -0.95
C ILE A 34 2.35 1.70 -0.98
N SER A 35 1.26 2.14 -0.37
CA SER A 35 0.99 3.55 -0.09
C SER A 35 0.95 3.83 1.40
N SER A 36 0.96 5.11 1.77
CA SER A 36 0.95 5.54 3.16
C SER A 36 0.49 6.98 3.31
N ARG A 37 0.04 7.34 4.52
CA ARG A 37 -0.23 8.73 4.92
C ARG A 37 -1.21 9.46 3.99
N VAL A 38 -2.32 8.79 3.72
CA VAL A 38 -3.51 9.38 3.07
C VAL A 38 -4.26 10.33 4.03
N HIS A 39 -4.18 10.06 5.34
CA HIS A 39 -4.47 11.05 6.39
C HIS A 39 -3.15 11.72 6.82
N ALA A 40 -3.10 13.05 6.81
CA ALA A 40 -1.86 13.80 7.00
C ALA A 40 -1.23 13.70 8.42
N GLY A 41 -2.06 13.53 9.45
CA GLY A 41 -1.66 13.49 10.86
C GLY A 41 -1.15 12.14 11.39
N GLU A 42 -1.05 11.12 10.54
CA GLU A 42 -0.49 9.81 10.89
C GLU A 42 1.05 9.89 10.76
N VAL A 43 1.84 9.76 11.85
CA VAL A 43 3.30 10.13 11.85
C VAL A 43 4.34 9.11 12.43
N PRO A 44 4.23 8.51 13.63
CA PRO A 44 5.17 7.46 14.13
C PRO A 44 5.01 6.15 13.32
N ALA A 45 5.79 5.06 13.36
CA ALA A 45 6.93 4.58 14.17
C ALA A 45 7.69 3.44 13.40
N GLN A 46 8.93 3.07 13.77
CA GLN A 46 9.94 2.56 12.81
C GLN A 46 10.20 1.02 12.73
N HIS A 47 9.66 0.16 13.60
CA HIS A 47 10.32 -1.14 13.88
C HIS A 47 9.60 -2.44 13.44
N THR A 48 8.37 -2.40 12.90
CA THR A 48 7.58 -3.63 12.65
C THR A 48 8.03 -4.45 11.41
N PHE A 49 8.88 -3.90 10.53
CA PHE A 49 9.00 -4.40 9.14
C PHE A 49 9.56 -5.78 8.94
N LYS A 50 10.59 -6.16 9.70
CA LYS A 50 11.35 -7.38 9.36
C LYS A 50 10.47 -8.63 9.47
N GLY A 51 9.53 -8.67 10.43
CA GLY A 51 8.54 -9.74 10.52
C GLY A 51 7.45 -9.68 9.44
N MET A 52 7.01 -8.48 9.06
CA MET A 52 5.96 -8.31 8.04
C MET A 52 6.43 -8.73 6.63
N LEU A 53 7.65 -8.34 6.25
CA LEU A 53 8.21 -8.67 4.95
C LEU A 53 8.81 -10.09 4.89
N SER A 54 9.14 -10.71 6.03
CA SER A 54 9.54 -12.13 6.09
C SER A 54 8.43 -13.06 5.60
N ALA A 55 7.15 -12.74 5.81
CA ALA A 55 6.04 -13.58 5.35
C ALA A 55 5.98 -13.73 3.82
N TYR A 56 6.52 -12.77 3.05
CA TYR A 56 6.62 -12.88 1.58
C TYR A 56 7.78 -13.76 1.09
N THR A 57 8.71 -14.18 1.96
CA THR A 57 9.71 -15.20 1.57
C THR A 57 9.18 -16.63 1.69
N THR A 58 7.95 -16.81 2.18
CA THR A 58 7.35 -18.12 2.51
C THR A 58 6.06 -18.44 1.74
N THR A 59 5.60 -17.59 0.82
CA THR A 59 4.27 -17.73 0.20
C THR A 59 4.29 -17.32 -1.28
N THR A 60 3.87 -18.22 -2.18
CA THR A 60 4.06 -18.08 -3.63
C THR A 60 2.77 -18.36 -4.42
N HIS A 61 1.76 -17.48 -4.32
CA HIS A 61 0.48 -17.63 -5.03
C HIS A 61 -0.07 -16.30 -5.59
N HIS A 62 -0.81 -16.42 -6.70
CA HIS A 62 -1.05 -15.36 -7.68
C HIS A 62 -2.45 -14.73 -7.63
N THR A 63 -2.83 -14.10 -6.52
CA THR A 63 -4.08 -13.32 -6.43
C THR A 63 -3.84 -11.92 -5.84
N PRO A 64 -4.51 -10.86 -6.35
CA PRO A 64 -4.25 -9.49 -5.95
C PRO A 64 -4.87 -9.16 -4.58
N TYR A 65 -4.09 -9.31 -3.51
CA TYR A 65 -4.55 -9.00 -2.16
C TYR A 65 -4.64 -7.47 -1.94
N ILE A 66 -5.85 -6.95 -1.79
CA ILE A 66 -6.09 -5.58 -1.29
C ILE A 66 -6.17 -5.64 0.23
N ILE A 67 -5.22 -4.99 0.90
CA ILE A 67 -5.01 -5.04 2.34
C ILE A 67 -4.93 -3.61 2.90
N HIS A 68 -5.90 -3.18 3.72
CA HIS A 68 -5.76 -1.93 4.46
C HIS A 68 -5.00 -2.19 5.78
N HIS A 69 -3.76 -1.71 5.91
CA HIS A 69 -2.93 -1.96 7.08
C HIS A 69 -3.01 -0.81 8.09
N THR A 70 -3.34 -1.11 9.35
CA THR A 70 -3.44 -0.12 10.43
C THR A 70 -2.43 -0.37 11.55
N SER A 71 -1.27 0.28 11.43
CA SER A 71 -0.77 1.27 12.42
C SER A 71 0.70 1.66 12.15
N PHE A 72 1.00 2.97 12.03
CA PHE A 72 2.32 3.63 12.24
C PHE A 72 3.31 3.92 11.07
N THR A 73 2.92 4.84 10.17
CA THR A 73 3.65 5.66 9.16
C THR A 73 5.18 5.57 8.89
N ILE A 74 6.11 5.33 9.83
CA ILE A 74 7.54 5.16 9.46
C ILE A 74 7.79 3.82 8.72
N HIS A 75 6.71 3.12 8.36
CA HIS A 75 6.63 2.01 7.44
C HIS A 75 7.51 2.15 6.20
N THR A 76 7.29 3.17 5.36
CA THR A 76 7.98 3.25 4.06
C THR A 76 9.49 3.45 4.21
N LEU A 77 9.96 4.09 5.28
CA LEU A 77 11.40 4.19 5.56
C LEU A 77 11.97 2.87 6.12
N GLY A 78 11.22 2.14 6.95
CA GLY A 78 11.60 0.79 7.38
C GLY A 78 11.68 -0.21 6.21
N ILE A 79 10.70 -0.14 5.30
CA ILE A 79 10.67 -0.87 4.03
C ILE A 79 11.89 -0.52 3.19
N LEU A 80 12.16 0.77 2.95
CA LEU A 80 13.31 1.22 2.16
C LEU A 80 14.63 0.77 2.78
N ASN A 81 14.81 0.91 4.09
CA ASN A 81 16.05 0.49 4.76
C ASN A 81 16.30 -1.01 4.61
N LEU A 82 15.27 -1.87 4.72
CA LEU A 82 15.43 -3.29 4.43
C LEU A 82 15.68 -3.52 2.92
N LEU A 83 14.81 -3.02 2.04
CA LEU A 83 14.89 -3.26 0.59
C LEU A 83 16.09 -2.62 -0.10
N LEU A 84 16.84 -1.73 0.56
CA LEU A 84 18.10 -1.16 0.06
C LEU A 84 19.34 -1.78 0.72
N ASP A 85 19.20 -2.60 1.76
CA ASP A 85 20.32 -3.32 2.38
C ASP A 85 20.91 -4.34 1.38
N PRO A 86 22.20 -4.24 0.99
CA PRO A 86 22.83 -5.17 0.05
C PRO A 86 23.27 -6.49 0.71
N HIS A 87 23.28 -6.56 2.04
CA HIS A 87 23.78 -7.68 2.84
C HIS A 87 22.66 -8.49 3.51
N ASP A 88 21.48 -7.90 3.74
CA ASP A 88 20.34 -8.64 4.27
C ASP A 88 19.80 -9.67 3.24
N PRO A 89 19.74 -10.97 3.58
CA PRO A 89 19.32 -12.02 2.65
C PRO A 89 17.81 -11.99 2.36
N ILE A 90 16.99 -11.52 3.31
CA ILE A 90 15.54 -11.33 3.09
C ILE A 90 15.35 -10.23 2.04
N ALA A 91 16.10 -9.13 2.14
CA ALA A 91 16.09 -8.08 1.13
C ALA A 91 16.55 -8.57 -0.24
N HIS A 92 17.54 -9.47 -0.32
CA HIS A 92 17.94 -10.10 -1.58
C HIS A 92 16.80 -10.92 -2.21
N THR A 93 16.19 -11.83 -1.44
CA THR A 93 15.07 -12.67 -1.91
C THR A 93 13.85 -11.82 -2.32
N LEU A 94 13.48 -10.82 -1.53
CA LEU A 94 12.36 -9.92 -1.87
C LEU A 94 12.64 -9.17 -3.18
N ARG A 95 13.86 -8.68 -3.39
CA ARG A 95 14.27 -8.06 -4.66
C ARG A 95 14.39 -9.05 -5.82
N SER A 96 14.64 -10.34 -5.60
CA SER A 96 14.70 -11.33 -6.68
C SER A 96 13.30 -11.66 -7.21
N HIS A 97 12.31 -11.83 -6.33
CA HIS A 97 10.93 -12.18 -6.71
C HIS A 97 10.06 -10.97 -7.08
N TYR A 98 10.10 -9.88 -6.32
CA TYR A 98 9.12 -8.79 -6.41
C TYR A 98 9.67 -7.48 -6.97
N LEU A 99 8.78 -6.67 -7.54
CA LEU A 99 8.97 -5.26 -7.88
C LEU A 99 8.17 -4.39 -6.91
N PHE A 100 8.85 -3.67 -6.02
CA PHE A 100 8.19 -2.80 -5.05
C PHE A 100 7.85 -1.44 -5.65
N LYS A 101 6.62 -0.97 -5.46
CA LYS A 101 6.13 0.35 -5.87
C LYS A 101 5.69 1.10 -4.62
N LEU A 102 6.45 2.11 -4.22
CA LEU A 102 6.32 2.77 -2.91
C LEU A 102 5.84 4.22 -3.06
N VAL A 103 4.74 4.57 -2.40
CA VAL A 103 4.21 5.94 -2.29
C VAL A 103 4.30 6.37 -0.80
N PRO A 104 5.34 7.12 -0.41
CA PRO A 104 5.61 7.47 1.00
C PRO A 104 4.68 8.55 1.56
N MET A 105 3.83 9.16 0.72
CA MET A 105 2.87 10.18 1.14
C MET A 105 1.78 10.38 0.08
N LEU A 106 0.54 10.03 0.40
CA LEU A 106 -0.62 10.32 -0.46
C LEU A 106 -1.21 11.73 -0.26
N ASN A 107 -0.97 12.37 0.89
CA ASN A 107 -1.56 13.67 1.23
C ASN A 107 -0.51 14.75 1.58
N PRO A 108 0.39 15.13 0.65
CA PRO A 108 1.42 16.13 0.92
C PRO A 108 0.84 17.52 1.24
N ASP A 109 -0.27 17.91 0.60
CA ASP A 109 -0.86 19.24 0.81
C ASP A 109 -1.51 19.37 2.19
N GLY A 110 -2.23 18.34 2.65
CA GLY A 110 -2.77 18.29 4.01
C GLY A 110 -1.65 18.28 5.06
N VAL A 111 -0.53 17.59 4.78
CA VAL A 111 0.66 17.58 5.64
C VAL A 111 1.27 18.98 5.75
N TYR A 112 1.51 19.65 4.62
CA TYR A 112 2.06 21.01 4.59
C TYR A 112 1.16 22.02 5.32
N ARG A 113 -0.17 21.84 5.25
CA ARG A 113 -1.17 22.67 5.92
C ARG A 113 -1.44 22.29 7.38
N GLY A 114 -0.76 21.27 7.93
CA GLY A 114 -0.95 20.81 9.31
C GLY A 114 -2.31 20.15 9.58
N HIS A 115 -2.98 19.63 8.55
CA HIS A 115 -4.26 18.93 8.69
C HIS A 115 -4.08 17.55 9.36
N PHE A 116 -5.11 17.08 10.07
CA PHE A 116 -5.09 15.75 10.69
C PHE A 116 -5.58 14.63 9.74
N ARG A 117 -6.78 14.76 9.17
CA ARG A 117 -7.40 13.73 8.30
C ARG A 117 -7.59 14.15 6.85
N MET A 118 -7.80 15.43 6.60
CA MET A 118 -8.28 15.93 5.30
C MET A 118 -7.15 16.48 4.41
N ASP A 119 -7.39 16.51 3.11
CA ASP A 119 -6.58 17.23 2.12
C ASP A 119 -6.78 18.76 2.19
N GLN A 120 -6.25 19.50 1.21
CA GLN A 120 -6.44 20.95 1.10
C GLN A 120 -7.87 21.43 0.78
N TYR A 121 -8.70 20.59 0.16
CA TYR A 121 -10.12 20.88 -0.09
C TYR A 121 -11.03 20.48 1.07
N GLY A 122 -10.48 19.95 2.17
CA GLY A 122 -11.23 19.53 3.35
C GLY A 122 -11.94 18.18 3.20
N GLN A 123 -11.48 17.37 2.24
CA GLN A 123 -11.98 16.06 1.83
C GLN A 123 -11.14 14.93 2.46
N ASN A 124 -11.78 13.80 2.76
CA ASN A 124 -11.09 12.59 3.19
C ASN A 124 -10.69 11.76 1.95
N LEU A 125 -9.41 11.84 1.55
CA LEU A 125 -8.87 11.14 0.38
C LEU A 125 -9.13 9.62 0.39
N ASN A 126 -9.21 8.99 1.57
CA ASN A 126 -9.50 7.57 1.75
C ASN A 126 -10.94 7.17 1.34
N ARG A 127 -11.78 8.13 0.89
CA ARG A 127 -13.11 7.88 0.32
C ARG A 127 -13.19 8.03 -1.19
N TYR A 128 -12.10 8.40 -1.85
CA TYR A 128 -12.07 8.64 -3.30
C TYR A 128 -11.39 7.53 -4.10
N TYR A 129 -10.97 6.42 -3.47
CA TYR A 129 -10.37 5.27 -4.19
C TYR A 129 -11.28 4.65 -5.26
N THR A 130 -12.61 4.73 -5.12
CA THR A 130 -13.55 4.18 -6.11
C THR A 130 -13.61 5.03 -7.39
N VAL A 131 -13.76 6.35 -7.25
CA VAL A 131 -13.88 7.31 -8.36
C VAL A 131 -13.12 8.61 -8.01
N PRO A 132 -11.79 8.63 -8.12
CA PRO A 132 -10.99 9.82 -7.86
C PRO A 132 -11.02 10.78 -9.05
N SER A 133 -11.11 12.08 -8.78
CA SER A 133 -10.92 13.12 -9.80
C SER A 133 -9.44 13.48 -9.93
N PRO A 134 -8.87 13.56 -11.15
CA PRO A 134 -7.50 14.02 -11.36
C PRO A 134 -7.29 15.49 -10.99
N SER A 135 -8.35 16.30 -10.84
CA SER A 135 -8.26 17.72 -10.45
C SER A 135 -8.51 17.99 -8.97
N LEU A 136 -9.13 17.06 -8.24
CA LEU A 136 -9.45 17.22 -6.81
C LEU A 136 -8.66 16.25 -5.91
N GLN A 137 -8.47 15.00 -6.35
CA GLN A 137 -7.70 13.98 -5.62
C GLN A 137 -6.57 13.40 -6.50
N PRO A 138 -5.64 14.24 -7.03
CA PRO A 138 -4.63 13.83 -8.01
C PRO A 138 -3.74 12.67 -7.53
N SER A 139 -3.41 12.61 -6.24
CA SER A 139 -2.60 11.53 -5.66
C SER A 139 -3.33 10.18 -5.63
N ILE A 140 -4.63 10.18 -5.30
CA ILE A 140 -5.48 8.99 -5.30
C ILE A 140 -5.77 8.54 -6.73
N PHE A 141 -5.99 9.48 -7.65
CA PHE A 141 -6.08 9.20 -9.09
C PHE A 141 -4.80 8.51 -9.59
N ALA A 142 -3.63 9.08 -9.31
CA ALA A 142 -2.34 8.53 -9.73
C ALA A 142 -2.05 7.14 -9.13
N ALA A 143 -2.33 6.94 -7.84
CA ALA A 143 -2.19 5.64 -7.19
C ALA A 143 -3.15 4.60 -7.80
N LYS A 144 -4.44 4.95 -7.94
CA LYS A 144 -5.46 4.05 -8.50
C LYS A 144 -5.13 3.67 -9.95
N SER A 145 -4.77 4.62 -10.81
CA SER A 145 -4.44 4.32 -12.22
C SER A 145 -3.22 3.42 -12.39
N LEU A 146 -2.27 3.42 -11.45
CA LEU A 146 -1.17 2.45 -11.42
C LEU A 146 -1.62 1.08 -10.90
N LEU A 147 -2.46 1.04 -9.86
CA LEU A 147 -3.05 -0.20 -9.34
C LEU A 147 -3.92 -0.89 -10.39
N ASP A 148 -4.81 -0.15 -11.06
CA ASP A 148 -5.65 -0.61 -12.17
C ASP A 148 -4.79 -1.19 -13.31
N TYR A 149 -3.70 -0.51 -13.65
CA TYR A 149 -2.75 -1.01 -14.66
C TYR A 149 -2.11 -2.33 -14.25
N TYR A 150 -1.44 -2.41 -13.09
CA TYR A 150 -0.77 -3.64 -12.67
C TYR A 150 -1.76 -4.78 -12.36
N ALA A 151 -3.02 -4.49 -12.00
CA ALA A 151 -4.08 -5.48 -11.92
C ALA A 151 -4.47 -6.00 -13.31
N SER A 152 -4.64 -5.12 -14.31
CA SER A 152 -4.96 -5.49 -15.69
C SER A 152 -3.86 -6.28 -16.41
N THR A 153 -2.59 -6.13 -16.00
CA THR A 153 -1.48 -6.95 -16.50
C THR A 153 -1.25 -8.23 -15.70
N HIS A 154 -2.11 -8.53 -14.71
CA HIS A 154 -1.96 -9.63 -13.75
C HIS A 154 -0.61 -9.63 -13.00
N GLN A 155 -0.02 -8.45 -12.81
CA GLN A 155 1.24 -8.29 -12.07
C GLN A 155 1.04 -7.88 -10.62
N LEU A 156 -0.08 -7.23 -10.26
CA LEU A 156 -0.35 -6.81 -8.88
C LEU A 156 -0.57 -8.04 -7.99
N SER A 157 0.38 -8.32 -7.08
CA SER A 157 0.27 -9.38 -6.09
C SER A 157 -0.33 -8.85 -4.79
N VAL A 158 0.12 -7.68 -4.31
CA VAL A 158 -0.44 -7.05 -3.10
C VAL A 158 -0.52 -5.54 -3.25
N TYR A 159 -1.61 -4.96 -2.74
CA TYR A 159 -1.71 -3.56 -2.37
C TYR A 159 -1.83 -3.42 -0.84
N MET A 160 -0.94 -2.62 -0.23
CA MET A 160 -1.01 -2.22 1.19
C MET A 160 -1.12 -0.71 1.31
N ASP A 161 -2.18 -0.20 1.94
CA ASP A 161 -2.25 1.20 2.41
C ASP A 161 -1.95 1.27 3.90
N PHE A 162 -1.00 2.13 4.31
CA PHE A 162 -0.50 2.21 5.67
C PHE A 162 -1.00 3.45 6.43
N HIS A 163 -1.83 3.18 7.44
CA HIS A 163 -2.48 4.14 8.34
C HIS A 163 -1.89 4.16 9.76
N ALA A 164 -2.38 5.08 10.62
CA ALA A 164 -2.21 5.02 12.07
C ALA A 164 -3.57 4.98 12.79
N HIS A 165 -3.67 4.26 13.91
CA HIS A 165 -4.93 4.07 14.64
C HIS A 165 -4.79 4.60 16.08
N ALA A 166 -5.69 5.50 16.50
CA ALA A 166 -5.55 6.21 17.77
C ALA A 166 -6.05 5.43 19.00
N SER A 167 -6.97 4.48 18.81
CA SER A 167 -7.72 3.81 19.89
C SER A 167 -7.41 2.31 20.09
N LYS A 168 -6.50 1.73 19.28
CA LYS A 168 -5.99 0.36 19.44
C LYS A 168 -4.47 0.43 19.62
N ARG A 169 -3.90 -0.55 20.31
CA ARG A 169 -2.44 -0.76 20.43
C ARG A 169 -2.01 -1.94 19.55
N GLY A 170 -0.73 -2.01 19.21
CA GLY A 170 -0.21 -3.02 18.27
C GLY A 170 -0.44 -2.67 16.79
N CYS A 171 0.09 -3.51 15.90
CA CYS A 171 -0.11 -3.43 14.46
C CYS A 171 -1.09 -4.51 14.00
N PHE A 172 -2.05 -4.17 13.15
CA PHE A 172 -3.08 -5.10 12.68
C PHE A 172 -3.54 -4.75 11.26
N ILE A 173 -4.23 -5.70 10.62
CA ILE A 173 -4.69 -5.62 9.24
C ILE A 173 -6.22 -5.62 9.16
N TYR A 174 -6.76 -4.68 8.40
CA TYR A 174 -8.14 -4.68 7.93
C TYR A 174 -8.14 -5.16 6.47
N GLY A 175 -8.20 -6.48 6.29
CA GLY A 175 -8.13 -7.10 4.97
C GLY A 175 -9.50 -7.14 4.30
N ASN A 176 -9.51 -7.11 2.97
CA ASN A 176 -10.74 -7.37 2.23
C ASN A 176 -11.24 -8.81 2.48
N ILE A 177 -12.56 -9.00 2.44
CA ILE A 177 -13.14 -10.33 2.28
C ILE A 177 -13.17 -10.69 0.79
N LEU A 178 -12.68 -11.87 0.47
CA LEU A 178 -12.54 -12.37 -0.90
C LEU A 178 -13.64 -13.41 -1.19
N GLU A 179 -14.03 -13.56 -2.46
CA GLU A 179 -15.17 -14.40 -2.84
C GLU A 179 -14.86 -15.89 -2.81
N HIS A 180 -13.61 -16.27 -3.12
CA HIS A 180 -13.13 -17.64 -3.04
C HIS A 180 -12.55 -17.95 -1.65
N ILE A 181 -12.88 -19.13 -1.14
CA ILE A 181 -12.47 -19.55 0.21
C ILE A 181 -10.95 -19.69 0.33
N ASP A 182 -10.27 -20.17 -0.71
CA ASP A 182 -8.82 -20.38 -0.70
C ASP A 182 -8.06 -19.05 -0.61
N ASP A 183 -8.46 -18.05 -1.41
CA ASP A 183 -7.92 -16.69 -1.32
C ASP A 183 -8.20 -16.06 0.06
N GLN A 184 -9.41 -16.24 0.59
CA GLN A 184 -9.78 -15.74 1.92
C GLN A 184 -9.00 -16.43 3.05
N VAL A 185 -8.60 -17.69 2.86
CA VAL A 185 -7.68 -18.40 3.78
C VAL A 185 -6.27 -17.85 3.64
N GLN A 186 -5.73 -17.66 2.43
CA GLN A 186 -4.39 -17.09 2.24
C GLN A 186 -4.26 -15.67 2.80
N ASN A 187 -5.26 -14.81 2.61
CA ASN A 187 -5.29 -13.43 3.11
C ASN A 187 -5.18 -13.37 4.66
N GLN A 188 -5.87 -14.29 5.36
CA GLN A 188 -5.77 -14.43 6.81
C GLN A 188 -4.47 -15.13 7.24
N LEU A 189 -4.04 -16.17 6.51
CA LEU A 189 -2.81 -16.92 6.81
C LEU A 189 -1.57 -16.03 6.70
N TYR A 190 -1.52 -15.12 5.72
CA TYR A 190 -0.50 -14.07 5.62
C TYR A 190 -0.39 -13.29 6.93
N CYS A 191 -1.51 -12.82 7.48
CA CYS A 191 -1.53 -12.10 8.75
C CYS A 191 -1.09 -12.99 9.93
N LYS A 192 -1.36 -14.30 9.90
CA LYS A 192 -0.86 -15.23 10.92
C LYS A 192 0.65 -15.45 10.79
N TYR A 193 1.21 -15.48 9.58
CA TYR A 193 2.67 -15.50 9.39
C TYR A 193 3.35 -14.23 9.91
N ILE A 194 2.76 -13.04 9.74
CA ILE A 194 3.30 -11.81 10.37
C ILE A 194 3.32 -11.98 11.90
N ALA A 195 2.22 -12.42 12.51
CA ALA A 195 2.11 -12.63 13.96
C ALA A 195 3.14 -13.62 14.52
N LEU A 196 3.49 -14.66 13.75
CA LEU A 196 4.54 -15.62 14.12
C LEU A 196 5.96 -15.03 13.99
N ASN A 197 6.15 -14.00 13.17
CA ASN A 197 7.46 -13.38 12.91
C ASN A 197 7.68 -12.05 13.66
N THR A 198 6.68 -11.50 14.37
CA THR A 198 6.88 -10.31 15.24
C THR A 198 5.87 -10.23 16.39
N PRO A 199 6.32 -10.01 17.65
CA PRO A 199 5.44 -9.84 18.81
C PRO A 199 4.71 -8.47 18.82
N HIS A 200 4.92 -7.63 17.81
CA HIS A 200 4.27 -6.33 17.67
C HIS A 200 2.99 -6.37 16.81
N PHE A 201 2.69 -7.51 16.18
CA PHE A 201 1.49 -7.67 15.35
C PHE A 201 0.40 -8.42 16.10
N ASP A 202 -0.75 -7.78 16.24
CA ASP A 202 -1.95 -8.31 16.91
C ASP A 202 -2.87 -8.95 15.87
N TYR A 203 -2.79 -10.29 15.76
CA TYR A 203 -3.63 -11.06 14.85
C TYR A 203 -5.12 -10.99 15.21
N GLU A 204 -5.45 -10.95 16.50
CA GLU A 204 -6.85 -10.90 16.97
C GLU A 204 -7.44 -9.48 16.80
N GLY A 205 -6.57 -8.47 16.69
CA GLY A 205 -6.91 -7.10 16.32
C GLY A 205 -7.26 -6.89 14.84
N CYS A 206 -6.97 -7.86 13.96
CA CYS A 206 -7.28 -7.84 12.54
C CYS A 206 -8.79 -7.97 12.26
N LEU A 207 -9.23 -7.60 11.05
CA LEU A 207 -10.64 -7.62 10.66
C LEU A 207 -10.82 -7.90 9.17
N PHE A 208 -11.72 -8.83 8.83
CA PHE A 208 -12.00 -9.28 7.46
C PHE A 208 -13.52 -9.39 7.19
N SER A 209 -14.31 -8.43 7.67
CA SER A 209 -15.78 -8.47 7.56
C SER A 209 -16.33 -7.59 6.43
N LYS A 210 -17.38 -8.06 5.74
CA LYS A 210 -18.14 -7.27 4.75
C LYS A 210 -18.64 -5.96 5.36
N GLU A 211 -19.12 -6.01 6.61
CA GLU A 211 -19.57 -4.84 7.36
C GLU A 211 -18.49 -3.76 7.49
N HIS A 212 -17.22 -4.14 7.68
CA HIS A 212 -16.12 -3.18 7.79
C HIS A 212 -15.76 -2.57 6.43
N MET A 213 -15.66 -3.37 5.37
CA MET A 213 -15.32 -2.88 4.03
C MET A 213 -16.30 -1.82 3.51
N PHE A 214 -17.59 -1.98 3.80
CA PHE A 214 -18.64 -1.04 3.39
C PHE A 214 -18.96 0.01 4.47
N ARG A 215 -18.16 0.11 5.54
CA ARG A 215 -18.39 1.06 6.63
C ARG A 215 -17.93 2.47 6.25
N ILE A 216 -18.89 3.38 6.19
CA ILE A 216 -18.63 4.83 6.22
C ILE A 216 -18.31 5.22 7.66
N ASP A 217 -17.17 5.86 7.92
CA ASP A 217 -16.87 6.39 9.26
C ASP A 217 -17.81 7.56 9.60
N PRO A 218 -18.27 7.71 10.85
CA PRO A 218 -19.18 8.80 11.24
C PRO A 218 -18.65 10.21 10.92
N GLY A 219 -17.31 10.41 10.96
CA GLY A 219 -16.67 11.68 10.61
C GLY A 219 -16.75 12.04 9.13
N ASP A 220 -17.10 11.10 8.25
CA ASP A 220 -17.25 11.32 6.81
C ASP A 220 -18.72 11.61 6.40
N GLN A 221 -19.70 11.35 7.28
CA GLN A 221 -21.12 11.68 7.03
C GLN A 221 -21.47 13.15 7.32
N ALA A 222 -20.59 13.90 7.99
CA ALA A 222 -20.87 15.25 8.49
C ALA A 222 -20.77 16.38 7.43
N LYS A 223 -20.66 16.05 6.14
CA LYS A 223 -20.53 17.01 5.02
C LYS A 223 -21.19 16.50 3.72
N GLY A 224 -22.50 16.27 3.80
CA GLY A 224 -23.39 16.31 2.63
C GLY A 224 -23.91 17.72 2.40
#